data_AF-A0A4R3HBA4-F1
#
_entry.id   AF-A0A4R3HBA4-F1
#
_cell.length_a   1.000
_cell.length_b   1.000
_cell.length_c   1.000
_cell.angle_alpha   90.00
_cell.angle_beta   90.00
_cell.angle_gamma   90.00
#
_symmetry.space_group_name_H-M   'P 1'
#
loop_
_entity.id
_entity.type
_entity.pdbx_description
1 polymer ?
#
loop_
_entity_poly.entity_id
_entity_poly.type
_entity_poly.pdbx_seq_one_letter_code
_entity_poly.pdbx_strand_id
1 'polypeptide(L)'
;MNDETGKIVRLGVLFRGAALVGLLAGLTACASSISPFNPPPADPSSPVAAAANAAARDSKDAVAPRFIDIPAIPTDVRTPVQFKKAVGAEKIAADKLKRETAPSTWTLSDTEGYAAKARKIGKAPPSDIPTDADRAATEAFAKAARERATAPPSKPQ
;
A
#
# COMPACT_ATOMS: atom_id res chain seq x y z
N MET A 1 -67.79 63.57 -24.17
CA MET A 1 -67.88 63.59 -22.70
C MET A 1 -68.48 62.25 -22.31
N ASN A 2 -67.63 61.25 -22.02
CA ASN A 2 -67.14 60.92 -20.66
C ASN A 2 -68.26 60.20 -19.89
N ASP A 3 -68.18 58.98 -19.35
CA ASP A 3 -67.08 58.11 -18.97
C ASP A 3 -67.63 56.68 -18.81
N GLU A 4 -66.99 55.66 -19.39
CA GLU A 4 -67.12 54.27 -18.93
C GLU A 4 -65.73 53.64 -18.86
N THR A 5 -65.04 53.82 -17.74
CA THR A 5 -63.87 52.98 -17.43
C THR A 5 -63.65 52.88 -15.91
N GLY A 6 -64.52 52.11 -15.26
CA GLY A 6 -64.39 51.76 -13.86
C GLY A 6 -63.59 50.48 -13.63
N LYS A 7 -62.28 50.62 -13.38
CA LYS A 7 -61.48 49.81 -12.44
C LYS A 7 -61.34 48.29 -12.70
N ILE A 8 -60.36 47.90 -13.50
CA ILE A 8 -59.59 46.66 -13.30
C ILE A 8 -58.09 47.01 -13.38
N VAL A 9 -57.63 47.77 -12.39
CA VAL A 9 -56.20 47.91 -12.12
C VAL A 9 -55.92 47.02 -10.91
N ARG A 10 -54.77 46.32 -10.94
CA ARG A 10 -54.13 45.57 -9.85
C ARG A 10 -54.50 44.08 -9.74
N LEU A 11 -53.86 43.27 -10.58
CA LEU A 11 -53.42 41.93 -10.13
C LEU A 11 -52.25 41.37 -10.97
N GLY A 12 -52.10 41.82 -12.22
CA GLY A 12 -51.07 41.28 -13.13
C GLY A 12 -49.63 41.75 -12.91
N VAL A 13 -49.40 42.87 -12.22
CA VAL A 13 -48.05 43.48 -12.10
C VAL A 13 -47.26 42.93 -10.91
N LEU A 14 -47.93 42.48 -9.83
CA LEU A 14 -47.24 41.92 -8.65
C LEU A 14 -46.71 40.50 -8.90
N PHE A 15 -47.32 39.74 -9.81
CA PHE A 15 -46.85 38.39 -10.15
C PHE A 15 -45.65 38.35 -11.11
N ARG A 16 -45.38 39.44 -11.85
CA ARG A 16 -44.22 39.49 -12.76
C ARG A 16 -42.91 39.87 -12.08
N GLY A 17 -42.96 40.62 -10.98
CA GLY A 17 -41.77 40.94 -10.17
C GLY A 17 -41.25 39.74 -9.37
N ALA A 18 -42.16 38.94 -8.79
CA ALA A 18 -41.79 37.76 -8.01
C ALA A 18 -41.19 36.64 -8.88
N ALA A 19 -41.66 36.49 -10.13
CA ALA A 19 -41.14 35.51 -11.06
C ALA A 19 -39.71 35.84 -11.53
N LEU A 20 -39.37 37.12 -11.71
CA LEU A 20 -38.03 37.52 -12.14
C LEU A 20 -37.01 37.39 -11.00
N VAL A 21 -37.38 37.74 -9.77
CA VAL A 21 -36.50 37.59 -8.59
C VAL A 21 -36.31 36.12 -8.22
N GLY A 22 -37.34 35.29 -8.37
CA GLY A 22 -37.24 33.83 -8.18
C GLY A 22 -36.35 33.14 -9.23
N LEU A 23 -36.36 33.63 -10.47
CA LEU A 23 -35.51 33.07 -11.54
C LEU A 23 -34.03 33.45 -11.38
N LEU A 24 -33.73 34.66 -10.90
CA LEU A 24 -32.35 35.07 -10.61
C LEU A 24 -31.79 34.43 -9.32
N ALA A 25 -32.63 34.14 -8.31
CA ALA A 25 -32.21 33.39 -7.12
C ALA A 25 -32.05 31.88 -7.37
N GLY A 26 -32.74 31.31 -8.38
CA GLY A 26 -32.56 29.91 -8.78
C GLY A 26 -31.24 29.66 -9.52
N LEU A 27 -30.69 30.67 -10.20
CA LEU A 27 -29.42 30.56 -10.93
C LEU A 27 -28.19 30.59 -10.00
N THR A 28 -28.32 31.11 -8.77
CA THR A 28 -27.23 31.05 -7.77
C THR A 28 -27.19 29.72 -7.01
N ALA A 29 -28.24 28.89 -7.08
CA ALA A 29 -28.23 27.55 -6.48
C ALA A 29 -27.28 26.59 -7.20
N CYS A 30 -27.01 26.80 -8.50
CA CYS A 30 -25.96 26.11 -9.25
C CYS A 30 -24.55 26.71 -9.04
N ALA A 31 -24.46 27.86 -8.38
CA ALA A 31 -23.19 28.45 -7.91
C ALA A 31 -22.89 28.06 -6.45
N SER A 32 -23.54 27.01 -5.94
CA SER A 32 -23.17 26.39 -4.67
C SER A 32 -21.72 25.95 -4.73
N SER A 33 -20.98 26.20 -3.64
CA SER A 33 -19.55 25.91 -3.46
C SER A 33 -19.16 24.42 -3.58
N ILE A 34 -20.13 23.56 -3.92
CA ILE A 34 -19.97 22.15 -4.23
C ILE A 34 -20.22 22.00 -5.73
N SER A 35 -19.26 22.48 -6.53
CA SER A 35 -19.24 22.14 -7.94
C SER A 35 -18.96 20.64 -8.04
N PRO A 36 -19.83 19.84 -8.71
CA PRO A 36 -19.55 18.41 -8.94
C PRO A 36 -18.30 18.19 -9.80
N PHE A 37 -17.78 19.26 -10.40
CA PHE A 37 -16.56 19.28 -11.20
C PHE A 37 -15.32 19.72 -10.41
N ASN A 38 -15.46 20.03 -9.12
CA ASN A 38 -14.34 20.32 -8.22
C ASN A 38 -14.39 19.39 -7.00
N PRO A 39 -13.74 18.21 -7.07
CA PRO A 39 -13.79 17.26 -5.97
C PRO A 39 -13.17 17.84 -4.70
N PRO A 40 -13.73 17.54 -3.51
CA PRO A 40 -13.12 17.94 -2.24
C PRO A 40 -11.74 17.29 -2.08
N PRO A 41 -10.82 17.92 -1.34
CA PRO A 41 -9.50 17.34 -1.06
C PRO A 41 -9.64 15.99 -0.34
N ALA A 42 -8.75 15.05 -0.67
CA ALA A 42 -8.71 13.73 -0.04
C ALA A 42 -8.47 13.85 1.48
N ASP A 43 -9.10 12.96 2.25
CA ASP A 43 -8.96 12.87 3.70
C ASP A 43 -7.48 12.79 4.11
N PRO A 44 -6.96 13.73 4.94
CA PRO A 44 -5.55 13.77 5.31
C PRO A 44 -5.07 12.56 6.12
N SER A 45 -5.98 11.79 6.72
CA SER A 45 -5.64 10.54 7.43
C SER A 45 -5.40 9.35 6.48
N SER A 46 -5.72 9.50 5.20
CA SER A 46 -5.56 8.44 4.21
C SER A 46 -4.09 8.30 3.76
N PRO A 47 -3.54 7.07 3.70
CA PRO A 47 -2.18 6.84 3.22
C PRO A 47 -2.00 7.23 1.74
N VAL A 48 -3.09 7.40 0.99
CA VAL A 48 -3.07 7.83 -0.42
C VAL A 48 -3.43 9.30 -0.62
N ALA A 49 -3.62 10.08 0.45
CA ALA A 49 -4.11 11.46 0.36
C ALA A 49 -3.21 12.34 -0.53
N ALA A 50 -1.89 12.22 -0.39
CA ALA A 50 -0.94 12.98 -1.20
C ALA A 50 -1.04 12.62 -2.70
N ALA A 51 -1.12 11.33 -3.02
CA ALA A 51 -1.23 10.86 -4.40
C ALA A 51 -2.59 11.22 -5.03
N ALA A 52 -3.68 11.08 -4.28
CA ALA A 52 -5.02 11.43 -4.74
C ALA A 52 -5.15 12.94 -5.01
N ASN A 53 -4.61 13.78 -4.12
CA ASN A 53 -4.61 15.22 -4.30
C ASN A 53 -3.69 15.68 -5.45
N ALA A 54 -2.58 14.98 -5.70
CA ALA A 54 -1.72 15.24 -6.87
C ALA A 54 -2.45 14.88 -8.17
N ALA A 55 -3.02 13.67 -8.27
CA ALA A 55 -3.78 13.25 -9.43
C ALA A 55 -4.99 14.15 -9.73
N ALA A 56 -5.67 14.65 -8.70
CA ALA A 56 -6.78 15.60 -8.85
C ALA A 56 -6.34 17.01 -9.31
N ARG A 57 -5.08 17.39 -9.10
CA ARG A 57 -4.51 18.62 -9.65
C ARG A 57 -4.12 18.42 -11.11
N ASP A 58 -3.47 17.30 -11.40
CA ASP A 58 -2.99 16.95 -12.75
C ASP A 58 -4.15 16.67 -13.72
N SER A 59 -5.33 16.27 -13.20
CA SER A 59 -6.51 16.00 -14.01
C SER A 59 -7.13 17.24 -14.66
N LYS A 60 -6.80 18.45 -14.19
CA LYS A 60 -7.33 19.71 -14.77
C LYS A 60 -6.81 19.98 -16.17
N ASP A 61 -5.57 19.57 -16.44
CA ASP A 61 -4.90 19.72 -17.72
C ASP A 61 -4.78 18.38 -18.46
N ALA A 62 -5.35 17.31 -17.91
CA ALA A 62 -5.31 15.99 -18.51
C ALA A 62 -6.13 15.95 -19.80
N VAL A 63 -5.51 15.49 -20.87
CA VAL A 63 -6.21 15.20 -22.13
C VAL A 63 -7.25 14.12 -21.86
N ALA A 64 -8.52 14.41 -22.17
CA ALA A 64 -9.58 13.45 -22.02
C ALA A 64 -9.24 12.17 -22.84
N PRO A 65 -9.31 10.98 -22.23
CA PRO A 65 -8.97 9.75 -22.93
C PRO A 65 -9.92 9.57 -24.10
N ARG A 66 -9.37 9.29 -25.28
CA ARG A 66 -10.17 9.02 -26.48
C ARG A 66 -10.24 7.53 -26.70
N PHE A 67 -11.26 7.08 -27.44
CA PHE A 67 -11.40 5.67 -27.81
C PHE A 67 -10.18 5.12 -28.57
N ILE A 68 -9.42 5.97 -29.29
CA ILE A 68 -8.19 5.59 -29.97
C ILE A 68 -7.00 5.34 -29.02
N ASP A 69 -7.07 5.89 -27.79
CA ASP A 69 -6.03 5.72 -26.78
C ASP A 69 -6.22 4.42 -25.98
N ILE A 70 -7.28 3.65 -26.27
CA ILE A 70 -7.48 2.30 -25.72
C ILE A 70 -6.41 1.38 -26.31
N PRO A 71 -5.58 0.73 -25.47
CA PRO A 71 -4.60 -0.22 -25.95
C PRO A 71 -5.25 -1.34 -26.76
N ALA A 72 -4.55 -1.81 -27.80
CA ALA A 72 -4.98 -2.98 -28.55
C ALA A 72 -5.11 -4.19 -27.61
N ILE A 73 -6.06 -5.07 -27.92
CA ILE A 73 -6.26 -6.31 -27.16
C ILE A 73 -4.93 -7.08 -27.14
N PRO A 74 -4.42 -7.48 -25.95
CA PRO A 74 -3.19 -8.23 -25.87
C PRO A 74 -3.30 -9.53 -26.68
N THR A 75 -2.32 -9.77 -27.53
CA THR A 75 -2.25 -10.98 -28.36
C THR A 75 -1.55 -12.15 -27.65
N ASP A 76 -0.94 -11.88 -26.50
CA ASP A 76 -0.23 -12.85 -25.65
C ASP A 76 -1.17 -13.69 -24.76
N VAL A 77 -2.49 -13.46 -24.85
CA VAL A 77 -3.44 -14.18 -24.00
C VAL A 77 -3.57 -15.62 -24.47
N ARG A 78 -3.48 -16.53 -23.50
CA ARG A 78 -3.64 -17.96 -23.73
C ARG A 78 -5.00 -18.27 -24.38
N THR A 79 -4.98 -19.03 -25.47
CA THR A 79 -6.20 -19.47 -26.15
C THR A 79 -6.97 -20.50 -25.30
N PRO A 80 -8.28 -20.67 -25.52
CA PRO A 80 -9.07 -21.68 -24.81
C PRO A 80 -8.48 -23.11 -24.92
N VAL A 81 -7.90 -23.46 -26.07
CA VAL A 81 -7.25 -24.76 -26.30
C VAL A 81 -6.00 -24.90 -25.42
N GLN A 82 -5.17 -23.86 -25.35
CA GLN A 82 -3.98 -23.85 -24.50
C GLN A 82 -4.35 -23.90 -23.01
N PHE A 83 -5.45 -23.24 -22.59
CA PHE A 83 -5.98 -23.38 -21.23
C PHE A 83 -6.40 -24.82 -20.93
N LYS A 84 -7.18 -25.46 -21.83
CA LYS A 84 -7.58 -26.86 -21.68
C LYS A 84 -6.38 -27.78 -21.54
N LYS A 85 -5.34 -27.58 -22.35
CA LYS A 85 -4.09 -28.34 -22.29
C LYS A 85 -3.38 -28.14 -20.94
N ALA A 86 -3.23 -26.90 -20.48
CA ALA A 86 -2.59 -26.59 -19.20
C ALA A 86 -3.34 -27.22 -18.02
N VAL A 87 -4.66 -27.09 -17.98
CA VAL A 87 -5.50 -27.72 -16.94
C VAL A 87 -5.42 -29.24 -16.99
N GLY A 88 -5.40 -29.84 -18.19
CA GLY A 88 -5.23 -31.28 -18.35
C GLY A 88 -3.88 -31.77 -17.79
N ALA A 89 -2.79 -31.06 -18.09
CA ALA A 89 -1.47 -31.38 -17.56
C ALA A 89 -1.43 -31.27 -16.02
N GLU A 90 -2.03 -30.21 -15.48
CA GLU A 90 -2.10 -30.00 -14.02
C GLU A 90 -2.87 -31.12 -13.31
N LYS A 91 -3.99 -31.58 -13.88
CA LYS A 91 -4.75 -32.70 -13.32
C LYS A 91 -3.92 -33.99 -13.27
N ILE A 92 -3.19 -34.29 -14.34
CA ILE A 92 -2.30 -35.45 -14.39
C ILE A 92 -1.19 -35.33 -13.34
N ALA A 93 -0.58 -34.15 -13.19
CA ALA A 93 0.43 -33.87 -12.19
C ALA A 93 -0.13 -34.03 -10.76
N ALA A 94 -1.33 -33.51 -10.50
CA ALA A 94 -2.01 -33.64 -9.22
C ALA A 94 -2.30 -35.11 -8.89
N ASP A 95 -2.78 -35.90 -9.86
CA ASP A 95 -3.03 -37.33 -9.65
C ASP A 95 -1.74 -38.12 -9.42
N LYS A 96 -0.65 -37.75 -10.10
CA LYS A 96 0.69 -38.31 -9.83
C LYS A 96 1.13 -37.97 -8.41
N LEU A 97 1.03 -36.71 -8.00
CA LEU A 97 1.39 -36.26 -6.67
C LEU A 97 0.62 -37.05 -5.61
N LYS A 98 -0.72 -37.15 -5.72
CA LYS A 98 -1.54 -37.93 -4.78
C LYS A 98 -1.09 -39.39 -4.62
N ARG A 99 -0.68 -40.03 -5.73
CA ARG A 99 -0.16 -41.41 -5.67
C ARG A 99 1.20 -41.47 -4.99
N GLU A 100 2.08 -40.55 -5.34
CA GLU A 100 3.44 -40.46 -4.76
C GLU A 100 3.41 -40.06 -3.29
N THR A 101 2.37 -39.34 -2.87
CA THR A 101 2.17 -38.88 -1.49
C THR A 101 1.18 -39.70 -0.69
N ALA A 102 0.81 -40.89 -1.15
CA ALA A 102 -0.08 -41.74 -0.39
C ALA A 102 0.56 -42.09 0.97
N PRO A 103 -0.19 -42.18 2.08
CA PRO A 103 0.39 -42.41 3.41
C PRO A 103 1.28 -43.66 3.54
N SER A 104 1.19 -44.60 2.60
CA SER A 104 1.99 -45.81 2.53
C SER A 104 3.28 -45.68 1.71
N THR A 105 3.54 -44.57 1.02
CA THR A 105 4.74 -44.39 0.17
C THR A 105 5.95 -43.88 0.93
N TRP A 106 5.76 -43.35 2.14
CA TRP A 106 6.84 -42.86 2.98
C TRP A 106 6.71 -43.36 4.39
N THR A 107 7.76 -44.01 4.87
CA THR A 107 7.93 -44.39 6.26
C THR A 107 8.97 -43.48 6.89
N LEU A 108 8.60 -42.78 7.96
CA LEU A 108 9.57 -42.06 8.77
C LEU A 108 10.30 -43.08 9.66
N SER A 109 11.54 -43.41 9.30
CA SER A 109 12.40 -44.33 10.06
C SER A 109 13.52 -43.59 10.77
N ASP A 110 14.00 -44.15 11.89
CA ASP A 110 15.17 -43.66 12.64
C ASP A 110 15.06 -42.21 13.16
N THR A 111 13.87 -41.83 13.62
CA THR A 111 13.63 -40.54 14.29
C THR A 111 14.54 -40.32 15.49
N GLU A 112 14.76 -41.38 16.27
CA GLU A 112 15.58 -41.37 17.47
C GLU A 112 17.08 -41.24 17.13
N GLY A 113 17.57 -41.94 16.10
CA GLY A 113 18.94 -41.82 15.63
C GLY A 113 19.23 -40.45 15.02
N TYR A 114 18.30 -39.92 14.22
CA TYR A 114 18.36 -38.53 13.72
C TYR A 114 18.39 -37.53 14.89
N ALA A 115 17.48 -37.64 15.86
CA ALA A 115 17.45 -36.77 17.03
C ALA A 115 18.73 -36.87 17.87
N ALA A 116 19.26 -38.08 18.06
CA ALA A 116 20.53 -38.29 18.76
C ALA A 116 21.71 -37.64 18.02
N LYS A 117 21.75 -37.75 16.69
CA LYS A 117 22.77 -37.10 15.85
C LYS A 117 22.64 -35.58 15.88
N ALA A 118 21.42 -35.05 15.78
CA ALA A 118 21.15 -33.62 15.88
C ALA A 118 21.58 -33.05 17.24
N ARG A 119 21.31 -33.76 18.35
CA ARG A 119 21.81 -33.38 19.68
C ARG A 119 23.34 -33.43 19.80
N LYS A 120 24.00 -34.37 19.13
CA LYS A 120 25.48 -34.45 19.09
C LYS A 120 26.09 -33.30 18.30
N ILE A 121 25.50 -32.92 17.16
CA ILE A 121 25.97 -31.81 16.32
C ILE A 121 25.65 -30.44 16.95
N GLY A 122 24.45 -30.31 17.53
CA GLY A 122 23.97 -29.09 18.19
C GLY A 122 24.54 -28.89 19.59
N LYS A 123 25.28 -29.87 20.14
CA LYS A 123 26.19 -29.59 21.25
C LYS A 123 27.26 -28.65 20.70
N ALA A 124 27.07 -27.36 20.96
CA ALA A 124 28.16 -26.41 20.87
C ALA A 124 29.36 -27.03 21.61
N PRO A 125 30.60 -26.92 21.07
CA PRO A 125 31.77 -27.22 21.88
C PRO A 125 31.60 -26.50 23.22
N PRO A 126 32.11 -27.06 24.34
CA PRO A 126 32.18 -26.30 25.59
C PRO A 126 32.72 -24.93 25.18
N SER A 127 31.91 -23.88 25.35
CA SER A 127 32.45 -22.54 25.11
C SER A 127 33.71 -22.48 25.95
N ASP A 128 34.82 -22.03 25.37
CA ASP A 128 36.02 -21.72 26.14
C ASP A 128 35.66 -20.54 27.06
N ILE A 129 34.89 -20.82 28.11
CA ILE A 129 34.54 -19.87 29.14
C ILE A 129 35.89 -19.55 29.78
N PRO A 130 36.37 -18.30 29.69
CA PRO A 130 37.66 -17.94 30.25
C PRO A 130 37.71 -18.40 31.70
N THR A 131 38.72 -19.18 32.04
CA THR A 131 38.94 -19.64 33.40
C THR A 131 39.30 -18.46 34.29
N ASP A 132 39.24 -18.63 35.61
CA ASP A 132 39.68 -17.57 36.52
C ASP A 132 41.19 -17.24 36.34
N ALA A 133 41.98 -18.22 35.86
CA ALA A 133 43.37 -18.00 35.47
C ALA A 133 43.50 -17.12 34.22
N ASP A 134 42.64 -17.32 33.21
CA ASP A 134 42.61 -16.48 32.00
C ASP A 134 42.17 -15.04 32.32
N ARG A 135 41.23 -14.88 33.26
CA ARG A 135 40.82 -13.56 33.78
C ARG A 135 41.98 -12.89 34.51
N ALA A 136 42.67 -13.60 35.40
CA ALA A 136 43.82 -13.06 36.12
C ALA A 136 44.97 -12.68 35.17
N ALA A 137 45.23 -13.48 34.13
CA ALA A 137 46.23 -13.19 33.11
C ALA A 137 45.87 -11.92 32.31
N THR A 138 44.59 -11.76 31.96
CA THR A 138 44.08 -10.58 31.25
C THR A 138 44.20 -9.32 32.11
N GLU A 139 43.87 -9.41 33.40
CA GLU A 139 44.00 -8.31 34.36
C GLU A 139 45.47 -7.91 34.59
N ALA A 140 46.37 -8.89 34.72
CA ALA A 140 47.80 -8.65 34.84
C ALA A 140 48.37 -7.97 33.58
N PHE A 141 47.96 -8.42 32.39
CA PHE A 141 48.35 -7.78 31.13
C PHE A 141 47.84 -6.34 31.04
N ALA A 142 46.57 -6.10 31.39
CA ALA A 142 45.98 -4.77 31.39
C ALA A 142 46.70 -3.83 32.38
N LYS A 143 47.07 -4.33 33.57
CA LYS A 143 47.86 -3.56 34.54
C LYS A 143 49.24 -3.20 33.99
N ALA A 144 49.96 -4.18 33.44
CA ALA A 144 51.29 -3.95 32.87
C ALA A 144 51.26 -3.02 31.64
N ALA A 145 50.17 -3.01 30.87
CA ALA A 145 49.97 -2.07 29.77
C ALA A 145 49.72 -0.64 30.26
N ARG A 146 48.91 -0.47 31.32
CA ARG A 146 48.68 0.85 31.95
C ARG A 146 49.95 1.42 32.57
N GLU A 147 50.75 0.60 33.24
CA GLU A 147 52.03 1.03 33.83
C GLU A 147 53.06 1.48 32.76
N ARG A 148 53.00 0.89 31.56
CA ARG A 148 53.87 1.26 30.43
C ARG A 148 53.35 2.44 29.61
N ALA A 149 52.09 2.83 29.78
CA ALA A 149 51.53 3.94 29.04
C ALA A 149 52.02 5.27 29.65
N THR A 150 52.91 5.97 28.94
CA THR A 150 53.26 7.36 29.27
C THR A 150 52.12 8.28 28.83
N ALA A 151 51.62 9.11 29.75
CA ALA A 151 50.57 10.07 29.43
C ALA A 151 51.05 11.06 28.34
N PRO A 152 50.19 11.44 27.36
CA PRO A 152 50.57 12.40 26.34
C PRO A 152 50.90 13.76 26.99
N PRO A 153 51.91 14.49 26.47
CA PRO A 153 52.34 15.76 27.06
C PRO A 153 51.21 16.79 27.03
N SER A 154 50.94 17.41 28.18
CA SER A 154 49.80 18.29 28.43
C SER A 154 50.02 19.75 28.01
N LYS A 155 50.73 20.00 26.90
CA LYS A 155 50.82 21.35 26.32
C LYS A 155 50.64 21.34 24.80
N PRO A 156 49.73 22.19 24.25
CA PRO A 156 49.82 22.58 22.86
C PRO A 156 51.07 23.45 22.68
N GLN A 157 51.75 23.30 21.55
CA GLN A 157 52.75 24.28 21.09
C GLN A 157 52.08 25.61 20.78
#